data_AF-A0A9D9TCF4-F1
#
_entry.id   AF-A0A9D9TCF4-F1
#
_cell.length_a   1.000
_cell.length_b   1.000
_cell.length_c   1.000
_cell.angle_alpha   90.00
_cell.angle_beta   90.00
_cell.angle_gamma   90.00
#
_symmetry.space_group_name_H-M   'P 1'
#
loop_
_entity.id
_entity.type
_entity.pdbx_description
1 polymer ?
#
loop_
_entity_poly.entity_id
_entity_poly.type
_entity_poly.pdbx_seq_one_letter_code
_entity_poly.pdbx_strand_id
1 'polypeptide(L)'
;DIDKAIDGAYWITHWFSQPVYATIYLVWLAALWFHLTHGVWSALHSLGLNNQTWLPRVKCGANIFSTLVVLLFASVVVYTYVYQNFVL
;
A
#
# COMPACT_ATOMS: atom_id res chain seq x y z
N ASP A 1 -26.16 9.59 12.86
CA ASP A 1 -26.57 8.39 12.10
C ASP A 1 -25.50 7.32 12.29
N ILE A 2 -25.77 6.34 13.15
CA ILE A 2 -24.77 5.31 13.49
C ILE A 2 -24.43 4.43 12.27
N ASP A 3 -25.38 4.29 11.35
CA ASP A 3 -25.25 3.51 10.13
C ASP A 3 -24.12 4.01 9.23
N LYS A 4 -23.94 5.33 9.12
CA LYS A 4 -22.81 5.91 8.37
C LYS A 4 -21.48 5.80 9.10
N ALA A 5 -21.47 5.72 10.43
CA ALA A 5 -20.23 5.63 11.20
C ALA A 5 -19.54 4.27 11.03
N ILE A 6 -20.32 3.21 10.75
CA ILE A 6 -19.81 1.84 10.55
C ILE A 6 -19.64 1.46 9.07
N ASP A 7 -20.14 2.29 8.15
CA ASP A 7 -20.01 2.05 6.71
C ASP A 7 -18.64 2.50 6.20
N GLY A 8 -17.65 1.61 6.29
CA GLY A 8 -16.31 1.85 5.79
C GLY A 8 -16.25 2.09 4.28
N ALA A 9 -17.13 1.46 3.49
CA ALA A 9 -17.16 1.63 2.04
C ALA A 9 -17.59 3.06 1.68
N TYR A 10 -18.58 3.60 2.38
CA TYR A 10 -18.99 5.00 2.25
C TYR A 10 -17.83 5.98 2.51
N TRP A 11 -17.01 5.76 3.55
CA TRP A 11 -15.90 6.66 3.84
C TRP A 11 -14.76 6.56 2.82
N ILE A 12 -14.49 5.36 2.31
CA ILE A 12 -13.50 5.16 1.25
C ILE A 12 -13.91 5.94 0.00
N THR A 13 -15.16 5.82 -0.44
CA THR A 13 -15.65 6.55 -1.63
C THR A 13 -15.69 8.06 -1.39
N HIS A 14 -16.15 8.50 -0.23
CA HIS A 14 -16.24 9.91 0.12
C HIS A 14 -14.87 10.61 0.07
N TRP A 15 -13.87 10.09 0.80
CA TRP A 15 -12.56 10.74 0.88
C TRP A 15 -11.72 10.55 -0.37
N PHE A 16 -11.75 9.37 -1.00
CA PHE A 16 -10.99 9.14 -2.23
C PHE A 16 -11.66 9.70 -3.49
N SER A 17 -12.88 10.24 -3.41
CA SER A 17 -13.40 11.10 -4.48
C SER A 17 -12.64 12.44 -4.55
N GLN A 18 -12.08 12.90 -3.42
CA GLN A 18 -11.42 14.19 -3.33
C GLN A 18 -9.93 14.10 -3.77
N PRO A 19 -9.49 14.89 -4.76
CA PRO A 19 -8.17 14.73 -5.38
C PRO A 19 -7.00 14.95 -4.41
N VAL A 20 -7.16 15.87 -3.45
CA VAL A 20 -6.13 16.19 -2.45
C VAL A 20 -5.86 14.97 -1.55
N TYR A 21 -6.92 14.37 -1.01
CA TYR A 21 -6.80 13.22 -0.11
C TYR A 21 -6.29 11.98 -0.85
N ALA A 22 -6.79 11.70 -2.06
CA ALA A 22 -6.31 10.61 -2.89
C ALA A 22 -4.80 10.74 -3.18
N THR A 23 -4.34 11.94 -3.56
CA THR A 23 -2.92 12.20 -3.88
C THR A 23 -2.04 12.03 -2.64
N ILE A 24 -2.41 12.63 -1.51
CA ILE A 24 -1.66 12.52 -0.26
C ILE A 24 -1.56 11.05 0.18
N TYR A 25 -2.65 10.28 0.03
CA TYR A 25 -2.65 8.86 0.39
C TYR A 25 -1.70 8.04 -0.51
N LEU A 26 -1.65 8.30 -1.81
CA LEU A 26 -0.69 7.65 -2.72
C LEU A 26 0.77 7.98 -2.37
N VAL A 27 1.06 9.22 -1.98
CA VAL A 27 2.40 9.61 -1.48
C VAL A 27 2.75 8.84 -0.21
N TRP A 28 1.81 8.69 0.72
CA TRP A 28 2.03 7.88 1.91
C TRP A 28 2.22 6.40 1.61
N LEU A 29 1.51 5.84 0.63
CA LEU A 29 1.75 4.48 0.15
C LEU A 29 3.15 4.30 -0.43
N ALA A 30 3.69 5.31 -1.13
CA ALA A 30 5.08 5.28 -1.58
C ALA A 30 6.08 5.30 -0.40
N ALA A 31 5.84 6.11 0.64
CA ALA A 31 6.66 6.09 1.85
C ALA A 31 6.60 4.72 2.57
N LEU A 32 5.41 4.14 2.66
CA LEU A 32 5.21 2.79 3.19
C LEU A 32 5.91 1.73 2.35
N TRP A 33 5.92 1.86 1.03
CA TRP A 33 6.65 0.95 0.14
C TRP A 33 8.14 0.90 0.46
N PHE A 34 8.77 2.07 0.66
CA PHE A 34 10.16 2.13 1.11
C PHE A 34 10.33 1.46 2.48
N HIS A 35 9.46 1.79 3.44
CA HIS A 35 9.50 1.21 4.78
C HIS A 35 9.38 -0.32 4.77
N LEU A 36 8.42 -0.87 4.03
CA LEU A 36 8.19 -2.31 3.89
C LEU A 36 9.36 -3.01 3.20
N THR A 37 9.88 -2.42 2.12
CA THR A 37 11.00 -2.99 1.38
C THR A 37 12.24 -3.14 2.27
N HIS A 38 12.54 -2.13 3.09
CA HIS A 38 13.62 -2.20 4.07
C HIS A 38 13.30 -3.12 5.25
N GLY A 39 12.08 -3.04 5.80
CA GLY A 39 11.66 -3.78 6.98
C GLY A 39 11.60 -5.30 6.77
N VAL A 40 11.05 -5.75 5.63
CA VAL A 40 10.89 -7.19 5.33
C VAL A 40 12.24 -7.86 5.18
N TRP A 41 13.16 -7.28 4.40
CA TRP A 41 14.50 -7.83 4.28
C TRP A 41 15.26 -7.77 5.61
N SER A 42 15.13 -6.68 6.38
CA SER A 42 15.78 -6.55 7.69
C SER A 42 15.29 -7.59 8.70
N ALA A 43 13.98 -7.86 8.75
CA ALA A 43 13.42 -8.87 9.64
C ALA A 43 13.91 -10.28 9.28
N LEU A 44 13.95 -10.61 7.99
CA LEU A 44 14.45 -11.88 7.48
C LEU A 44 15.97 -12.03 7.70
N HIS A 45 16.71 -10.92 7.70
CA HIS A 45 18.12 -10.90 8.11
C HIS A 45 18.29 -11.25 9.60
N SER A 46 17.47 -10.67 10.48
CA SER A 46 17.48 -10.98 11.93
C SER A 46 17.08 -12.43 12.23
N LEU A 47 16.31 -13.07 11.35
CA LEU A 47 15.95 -14.50 11.44
C LEU A 47 17.06 -15.44 10.97
N GLY A 48 18.23 -14.93 10.58
CA GLY A 48 19.41 -15.72 10.22
C GLY A 48 19.58 -16.00 8.73
N LEU A 49 18.74 -15.43 7.85
CA LEU A 49 18.86 -15.57 6.39
C LEU A 49 19.93 -14.63 5.81
N ASN A 50 21.12 -14.56 6.43
CA ASN A 50 22.12 -13.53 6.16
C ASN A 50 23.34 -13.95 5.32
N ASN A 51 23.45 -15.22 4.91
CA ASN A 51 24.61 -15.67 4.13
C ASN A 51 24.62 -15.02 2.72
N GLN A 52 25.81 -14.90 2.12
CA GLN A 52 26.03 -14.31 0.80
C GLN A 52 25.15 -14.88 -0.33
N THR A 53 24.68 -16.13 -0.19
CA THR A 53 23.81 -16.81 -1.14
C THR A 53 22.31 -16.54 -0.89
N TRP A 54 21.88 -16.41 0.38
CA TRP A 54 20.46 -16.21 0.72
C TRP A 54 20.06 -14.74 0.81
N LEU A 55 20.96 -13.87 1.26
CA LEU A 55 20.71 -12.43 1.41
C LEU A 55 20.24 -11.75 0.10
N PRO A 56 20.83 -12.03 -1.08
CA PRO A 56 20.37 -11.44 -2.34
C PRO A 56 18.95 -11.89 -2.71
N ARG A 57 18.60 -13.15 -2.42
CA ARG A 57 17.27 -13.71 -2.71
C ARG A 57 16.21 -13.11 -1.80
N VAL A 58 16.51 -12.95 -0.52
CA VAL A 58 15.63 -12.30 0.45
C VAL A 58 15.36 -10.85 0.05
N LYS A 59 16.38 -10.10 -0.38
CA LYS A 59 16.19 -8.73 -0.90
C LYS A 59 15.24 -8.70 -2.09
N CYS A 60 15.46 -9.57 -3.08
CA CYS A 60 14.60 -9.66 -4.26
C CYS A 60 13.15 -10.02 -3.88
N GLY A 61 12.97 -11.05 -3.05
CA GLY A 61 11.65 -11.49 -2.58
C GLY A 61 10.93 -10.42 -1.76
N ALA A 62 11.65 -9.73 -0.86
CA ALA A 62 11.12 -8.61 -0.09
C ALA A 62 10.62 -7.48 -1.00
N ASN A 63 11.43 -7.07 -1.98
CA ASN A 63 11.02 -6.02 -2.93
C ASN A 63 9.76 -6.42 -3.72
N ILE A 64 9.68 -7.65 -4.22
CA ILE A 64 8.51 -8.14 -4.96
C ILE A 64 7.28 -8.12 -4.06
N PHE A 65 7.37 -8.69 -2.86
CA PHE A 65 6.28 -8.75 -1.90
C PHE A 65 5.78 -7.35 -1.51
N SER A 66 6.69 -6.45 -1.12
CA SER A 66 6.34 -5.08 -0.74
C SER A 66 5.71 -4.30 -1.88
N THR A 67 6.19 -4.50 -3.11
CA THR A 67 5.62 -3.85 -4.31
C THR A 67 4.21 -4.36 -4.59
N LEU A 68 3.98 -5.68 -4.54
CA LEU A 68 2.65 -6.25 -4.77
C LEU A 68 1.63 -5.76 -3.75
N VAL A 69 1.99 -5.76 -2.46
CA VAL A 69 1.11 -5.27 -1.39
C VAL A 69 0.74 -3.80 -1.64
N VAL A 70 1.72 -2.94 -1.90
CA VAL A 70 1.46 -1.51 -2.10
C VAL A 70 0.64 -1.26 -3.37
N LEU A 71 0.90 -1.98 -4.46
CA LEU A 71 0.11 -1.86 -5.70
C LEU A 71 -1.35 -2.27 -5.49
N LEU A 72 -1.62 -3.31 -4.69
CA LEU A 72 -2.98 -3.71 -4.35
C LEU A 72 -3.73 -2.63 -3.54
N PHE A 73 -3.06 -1.95 -2.61
CA PHE A 73 -3.68 -0.84 -1.89
C PHE A 73 -3.82 0.43 -2.75
N ALA A 74 -2.83 0.72 -3.58
CA ALA A 74 -2.87 1.86 -4.49
C ALA A 74 -3.98 1.71 -5.54
N SER A 75 -4.22 0.49 -6.05
CA SER A 75 -5.27 0.23 -7.03
C SER A 75 -6.67 0.56 -6.50
N VAL A 76 -6.94 0.32 -5.20
CA VAL A 76 -8.21 0.69 -4.55
C VAL A 76 -8.44 2.20 -4.61
N VAL A 77 -7.41 3.00 -4.29
CA VAL A 77 -7.50 4.47 -4.32
C VAL A 77 -7.73 4.96 -5.74
N VAL A 78 -6.94 4.47 -6.71
CA VAL A 78 -7.03 4.88 -8.11
C VAL A 78 -8.37 4.49 -8.71
N TYR A 79 -8.82 3.25 -8.50
CA TYR A 79 -10.12 2.77 -8.98
C TYR A 79 -11.26 3.62 -8.44
N THR A 80 -11.26 3.88 -7.13
CA THR A 80 -12.33 4.64 -6.47
C THR A 80 -12.35 6.08 -6.96
N TYR A 81 -11.19 6.74 -7.06
CA TYR A 81 -11.08 8.11 -7.56
C TYR A 81 -11.60 8.21 -9.00
N VAL A 82 -11.18 7.29 -9.89
CA VAL A 82 -11.59 7.30 -11.29
C VAL A 82 -13.10 7.05 -11.43
N TYR A 83 -13.62 6.04 -10.74
CA TYR A 83 -15.03 5.69 -10.82
C TYR A 83 -15.95 6.80 -10.31
N GLN A 84 -15.60 7.43 -9.18
CA GLN A 84 -16.42 8.48 -8.55
C GLN A 84 -16.37 9.84 -9.27
N ASN A 85 -15.29 10.14 -10.01
CA ASN A 85 -15.14 11.45 -10.66
C ASN A 85 -15.43 11.45 -12.17
N PHE A 86 -15.40 10.29 -12.83
CA PHE A 86 -15.51 10.21 -14.30
C PHE A 86 -16.57 9.22 -14.80
N VAL A 87 -17.09 8.32 -13.95
CA VAL A 87 -18.08 7.32 -14.37
C VAL A 87 -19.45 7.61 -13.77
N LEU A 88 -19.50 7.89 -12.47
CA LEU A 88 -20.69 8.38 -11.77
C LEU A 88 -20.86 9.90 -11.97
#